data_AF-A0A811L8P6-F1
#
_entry.id   AF-A0A811L8P6-F1
#
_cell.length_a   1.000
_cell.length_b   1.000
_cell.length_c   1.000
_cell.angle_alpha   90.00
_cell.angle_beta   90.00
_cell.angle_gamma   90.00
#
_symmetry.space_group_name_H-M   'P 1'
#
loop_
_entity.id
_entity.type
_entity.pdbx_description
1 polymer ?
#
loop_
_entity_poly.entity_id
_entity_poly.type
_entity_poly.pdbx_seq_one_letter_code
_entity_poly.pdbx_strand_id
1 'polypeptide(L)'
;MLSNIYAVLKIYEKEGKLKLSEGTLLPVLKQLSYNPNEEIENVGKLLSANECLYTYKDAAHYVIFSDLNEVLLPRLSSYYDEFSHLVSLYPKAGSFQFNWAVSAAPQDQLPSSYDVTLPLKNVLVKEVIGFGTPVVIPQKVNKAFDHFPMNNWIYDQHQHVPLDRNQSWVVKYIFPVYNPALRNISIPLYFQPPTGFYFKMMQDFKLKVKKRARVYNHFKSLPQHKHFQPQMEACLRIQQLRSVPYTCVNQRKCLPKFSEDIRECTVLKRRFNYADFGANRHIYSSGGDEFHHEHSCLIY
;
A
#
# COMPACT_ATOMS: atom_id res chain seq x y z
N MET A 1 -14.31 9.55 5.99
CA MET A 1 -13.80 8.55 5.01
C MET A 1 -12.86 7.56 5.67
N LEU A 2 -11.77 8.02 6.28
CA LEU A 2 -10.77 7.15 6.92
C LEU A 2 -11.38 6.26 8.01
N SER A 3 -12.25 6.81 8.86
CA SER A 3 -13.00 6.07 9.90
C SER A 3 -13.85 4.92 9.32
N ASN A 4 -14.53 5.15 8.19
CA ASN A 4 -15.32 4.11 7.52
C ASN A 4 -14.43 3.01 6.94
N ILE A 5 -13.30 3.37 6.31
CA ILE A 5 -12.32 2.40 5.80
C ILE A 5 -11.74 1.58 6.97
N TYR A 6 -11.31 2.24 8.04
CA TYR A 6 -10.78 1.57 9.23
C TYR A 6 -11.82 0.65 9.89
N ALA A 7 -13.09 1.06 9.98
CA ALA A 7 -14.17 0.23 10.49
C ALA A 7 -14.36 -1.05 9.64
N VAL A 8 -14.30 -0.94 8.31
CA VAL A 8 -14.34 -2.09 7.40
C VAL A 8 -13.14 -3.01 7.65
N LEU A 9 -11.94 -2.45 7.75
CA LEU A 9 -10.72 -3.21 8.02
C LEU A 9 -10.78 -3.95 9.37
N LYS A 10 -11.30 -3.30 10.43
CA LYS A 10 -11.49 -3.93 11.74
C LYS A 10 -12.48 -5.10 11.72
N ILE A 11 -13.48 -5.07 10.84
CA ILE A 11 -14.36 -6.23 10.65
C ILE A 11 -13.57 -7.40 10.05
N TYR A 12 -12.76 -7.15 9.02
CA TYR A 12 -11.90 -8.19 8.43
C TYR A 12 -10.82 -8.70 9.40
N GLU A 13 -10.30 -7.84 10.28
CA GLU A 13 -9.39 -8.25 11.36
C GLU A 13 -10.05 -9.24 12.32
N LYS A 14 -11.27 -8.94 12.80
CA LYS A 14 -12.04 -9.84 13.69
C LYS A 14 -12.36 -11.19 13.06
N GLU A 15 -12.42 -11.24 11.73
CA GLU A 15 -12.63 -12.48 10.98
C GLU A 15 -11.33 -13.25 10.67
N GLY A 16 -10.17 -12.74 11.11
CA GLY A 16 -8.87 -13.33 10.83
C GLY A 16 -8.46 -13.27 9.37
N LYS A 17 -9.00 -12.30 8.59
CA LYS A 17 -8.67 -12.13 7.16
C LYS A 17 -7.51 -11.19 6.92
N LEU A 18 -7.25 -10.32 7.87
CA LEU A 18 -6.10 -9.43 7.90
C LEU A 18 -5.68 -9.19 9.34
N LYS A 19 -4.50 -8.63 9.53
CA LYS A 19 -4.05 -8.07 10.81
C LYS A 19 -3.72 -6.61 10.56
N LEU A 20 -4.29 -5.71 11.37
CA LEU A 20 -3.93 -4.31 11.34
C LEU A 20 -2.73 -4.11 12.26
N SER A 21 -1.65 -3.61 11.69
CA SER A 21 -0.56 -3.04 12.47
C SER A 21 -0.78 -1.54 12.51
N GLU A 22 -0.93 -0.99 13.70
CA GLU A 22 -1.07 0.45 13.89
C GLU A 22 0.33 1.06 13.85
N GLY A 23 0.60 1.93 12.88
CA GLY A 23 1.93 2.53 12.72
C GLY A 23 2.29 3.39 13.93
N THR A 24 3.54 3.37 14.38
CA THR A 24 4.03 4.07 15.58
C THR A 24 4.31 5.56 15.32
N LEU A 25 3.89 6.47 16.22
CA LEU A 25 4.43 7.84 16.20
C LEU A 25 5.76 7.85 16.93
N LEU A 26 6.75 8.47 16.31
CA LEU A 26 8.10 8.55 16.84
C LEU A 26 8.22 9.75 17.79
N PRO A 27 9.06 9.69 18.83
CA PRO A 27 9.34 10.87 19.64
C PRO A 27 9.96 11.97 18.77
N VAL A 28 9.60 13.23 19.04
CA VAL A 28 10.26 14.38 18.40
C VAL A 28 11.62 14.57 19.07
N LEU A 29 12.69 14.19 18.36
CA LEU A 29 14.06 14.29 18.84
C LEU A 29 14.65 15.63 18.44
N LYS A 30 15.05 16.47 19.41
CA LYS A 30 15.66 17.80 19.16
C LYS A 30 16.96 17.73 18.34
N GLN A 31 17.61 16.57 18.32
CA GLN A 31 18.86 16.33 17.59
C GLN A 31 18.63 16.09 16.08
N LEU A 32 17.41 15.76 15.66
CA LEU A 32 17.08 15.65 14.26
C LEU A 32 16.79 17.05 13.71
N SER A 33 17.29 17.34 12.50
CA SER A 33 16.97 18.57 11.78
C SER A 33 15.53 18.60 11.23
N TYR A 34 14.75 17.57 11.49
CA TYR A 34 13.37 17.40 11.03
C TYR A 34 12.54 16.63 12.06
N ASN A 35 11.23 16.79 12.01
CA ASN A 35 10.29 15.99 12.80
C ASN A 35 9.96 14.70 12.04
N PRO A 36 10.31 13.50 12.55
CA PRO A 36 10.08 12.26 11.83
C PRO A 36 8.59 11.94 11.62
N ASN A 37 7.70 12.49 12.44
CA ASN A 37 6.25 12.34 12.24
C ASN A 37 5.72 13.19 11.09
N GLU A 38 6.44 14.24 10.67
CA GLU A 38 6.08 15.01 9.47
C GLU A 38 6.48 14.28 8.17
N GLU A 39 7.30 13.24 8.30
CA GLU A 39 7.75 12.35 7.22
C GLU A 39 7.13 10.96 7.38
N ILE A 40 5.99 10.84 8.08
CA ILE A 40 5.39 9.55 8.43
C ILE A 40 5.03 8.69 7.21
N GLU A 41 4.75 9.31 6.06
CA GLU A 41 4.50 8.57 4.82
C GLU A 41 5.75 7.85 4.31
N ASN A 42 6.93 8.44 4.48
CA ASN A 42 8.21 7.89 4.05
C ASN A 42 8.80 6.98 5.15
N VAL A 43 8.99 7.54 6.35
CA VAL A 43 9.61 6.86 7.49
C VAL A 43 8.69 5.80 8.07
N GLY A 44 7.39 6.09 8.18
CA GLY A 44 6.41 5.17 8.74
C GLY A 44 6.17 3.95 7.85
N LYS A 45 6.23 4.11 6.52
CA LYS A 45 6.17 2.97 5.58
C LYS A 45 7.34 2.01 5.81
N LEU A 46 8.56 2.54 5.86
CA LEU A 46 9.76 1.72 6.09
C LEU A 46 9.77 1.07 7.48
N LEU A 47 9.34 1.79 8.51
CA LEU A 47 9.20 1.25 9.87
C LEU A 47 8.21 0.09 9.89
N SER A 48 7.02 0.28 9.32
CA SER A 48 5.97 -0.74 9.24
C SER A 48 6.44 -1.98 8.45
N ALA A 49 7.18 -1.77 7.37
CA ALA A 49 7.75 -2.86 6.57
C ALA A 49 8.77 -3.67 7.39
N ASN A 50 9.62 -3.02 8.19
CA ASN A 50 10.58 -3.70 9.07
C ASN A 50 9.88 -4.45 10.20
N GLU A 51 8.88 -3.85 10.86
CA GLU A 51 8.07 -4.53 11.87
C GLU A 51 7.40 -5.79 11.29
N CYS A 52 6.84 -5.70 10.08
CA CYS A 52 6.28 -6.83 9.36
C CYS A 52 7.34 -7.91 9.11
N LEU A 53 8.52 -7.54 8.57
CA LEU A 53 9.61 -8.47 8.31
C LEU A 53 10.02 -9.24 9.57
N TYR A 54 10.26 -8.54 10.67
CA TYR A 54 10.72 -9.16 11.92
C TYR A 54 9.64 -10.04 12.55
N THR A 55 8.38 -9.60 12.51
CA THR A 55 7.24 -10.39 13.02
C THR A 55 7.13 -11.72 12.28
N TYR A 56 7.34 -11.71 10.96
CA TYR A 56 7.16 -12.90 10.11
C TYR A 56 8.48 -13.56 9.70
N LYS A 57 9.60 -13.21 10.35
CA LYS A 57 10.94 -13.68 9.96
C LYS A 57 11.06 -15.20 9.92
N ASP A 58 10.42 -15.84 10.89
CA ASP A 58 10.40 -17.31 11.03
C ASP A 58 9.00 -17.92 10.80
N ALA A 59 7.98 -17.08 10.56
CA ALA A 59 6.60 -17.52 10.41
C ALA A 59 6.09 -17.51 8.96
N ALA A 60 6.86 -16.94 8.02
CA ALA A 60 6.50 -16.89 6.60
C ALA A 60 7.66 -17.35 5.71
N HIS A 61 7.33 -18.11 4.66
CA HIS A 61 8.31 -18.47 3.63
C HIS A 61 8.69 -17.26 2.76
N TYR A 62 7.72 -16.39 2.50
CA TYR A 62 7.86 -15.21 1.64
C TYR A 62 7.06 -14.04 2.22
N VAL A 63 7.58 -12.82 2.08
CA VAL A 63 6.88 -11.58 2.44
C VAL A 63 6.89 -10.65 1.22
N ILE A 64 5.71 -10.14 0.86
CA ILE A 64 5.54 -9.16 -0.22
C ILE A 64 5.40 -7.78 0.42
N PHE A 65 6.25 -6.83 0.04
CA PHE A 65 6.06 -5.43 0.42
C PHE A 65 5.44 -4.70 -0.77
N SER A 66 4.13 -4.45 -0.70
CA SER A 66 3.32 -3.91 -1.80
C SER A 66 2.46 -2.75 -1.33
N ASP A 67 2.24 -1.79 -2.22
CA ASP A 67 1.27 -0.72 -1.99
C ASP A 67 -0.18 -1.21 -2.23
N LEU A 68 -1.17 -0.47 -1.73
CA LEU A 68 -2.60 -0.79 -1.90
C LEU A 68 -3.08 -0.68 -3.37
N ASN A 69 -2.34 0.04 -4.21
CA ASN A 69 -2.60 0.18 -5.64
C ASN A 69 -1.75 -0.79 -6.48
N GLU A 70 -1.17 -1.82 -5.85
CA GLU A 70 -0.34 -2.82 -6.50
C GLU A 70 -0.98 -4.20 -6.37
N VAL A 71 -1.04 -4.93 -7.48
CA VAL A 71 -1.58 -6.29 -7.53
C VAL A 71 -0.61 -7.18 -8.28
N LEU A 72 0.02 -8.09 -7.55
CA LEU A 72 0.83 -9.16 -8.12
C LEU A 72 -0.12 -10.27 -8.57
N LEU A 73 -0.05 -10.67 -9.84
CA LEU A 73 -0.84 -11.78 -10.35
C LEU A 73 0.11 -12.97 -10.58
N PRO A 74 0.02 -14.05 -9.79
CA PRO A 74 0.91 -15.19 -9.97
C PRO A 74 0.63 -15.86 -11.32
N ARG A 75 1.68 -16.36 -11.97
CA ARG A 75 1.55 -17.12 -13.23
C ARG A 75 1.22 -18.58 -12.94
N LEU A 76 1.71 -19.07 -11.80
CA LEU A 76 1.37 -20.38 -11.26
C LEU A 76 0.09 -20.32 -10.41
N SER A 77 -0.33 -21.48 -9.90
CA SER A 77 -1.59 -21.66 -9.15
C SER A 77 -1.70 -20.80 -7.88
N SER A 78 -0.57 -20.42 -7.28
CA SER A 78 -0.53 -19.63 -6.06
C SER A 78 0.74 -18.78 -5.98
N TYR A 79 0.74 -17.78 -5.08
CA TYR A 79 1.96 -17.04 -4.73
C TYR A 79 3.07 -17.96 -4.20
N TYR A 80 2.72 -18.96 -3.40
CA TYR A 80 3.70 -19.90 -2.86
C TYR A 80 4.38 -20.69 -3.98
N ASP A 81 3.61 -21.20 -4.95
CA ASP A 81 4.16 -21.94 -6.09
C ASP A 81 5.04 -21.06 -6.97
N GLU A 82 4.58 -19.83 -7.27
CA GLU A 82 5.32 -18.83 -8.03
C GLU A 82 6.69 -18.56 -7.40
N PHE A 83 6.72 -18.24 -6.11
CA PHE A 83 7.95 -17.87 -5.42
C PHE A 83 8.85 -19.10 -5.18
N SER A 84 8.27 -20.28 -4.95
CA SER A 84 9.03 -21.53 -4.84
C SER A 84 9.70 -21.88 -6.16
N HIS A 85 9.02 -21.68 -7.29
CA HIS A 85 9.59 -21.85 -8.61
C HIS A 85 10.75 -20.87 -8.84
N LEU A 86 10.58 -19.59 -8.51
CA LEU A 86 11.67 -18.61 -8.62
C LEU A 86 12.87 -18.97 -7.74
N VAL A 87 12.66 -19.46 -6.52
CA VAL A 87 13.75 -19.94 -5.64
C VAL A 87 14.47 -21.13 -6.25
N SER A 88 13.77 -22.04 -6.94
CA SER A 88 14.41 -23.16 -7.63
C SER A 88 15.33 -22.71 -8.78
N LEU A 89 14.97 -21.60 -9.46
CA LEU A 89 15.78 -20.99 -10.52
C LEU A 89 16.94 -20.17 -9.97
N TYR A 90 16.76 -19.55 -8.80
CA TYR A 90 17.74 -18.68 -8.15
C TYR A 90 17.98 -19.08 -6.69
N PRO A 91 18.74 -20.17 -6.40
CA PRO A 91 18.89 -20.70 -5.04
C PRO A 91 19.53 -19.72 -4.05
N LYS A 92 20.37 -18.80 -4.55
CA LYS A 92 21.02 -17.74 -3.76
C LYS A 92 20.17 -16.49 -3.57
N ALA A 93 18.97 -16.41 -4.15
CA ALA A 93 18.09 -15.27 -3.96
C ALA A 93 17.75 -15.11 -2.46
N GLY A 94 17.88 -13.89 -1.96
CA GLY A 94 17.26 -13.43 -0.71
C GLY A 94 16.00 -12.62 -0.97
N SER A 95 15.84 -12.10 -2.19
CA SER A 95 14.65 -11.37 -2.63
C SER A 95 14.52 -11.36 -4.15
N PHE A 96 13.31 -11.12 -4.63
CA PHE A 96 12.95 -10.92 -6.02
C PHE A 96 12.30 -9.54 -6.18
N GLN A 97 12.63 -8.81 -7.24
CA GLN A 97 11.91 -7.59 -7.62
C GLN A 97 11.01 -7.87 -8.82
N PHE A 98 9.71 -7.69 -8.61
CA PHE A 98 8.71 -7.76 -9.66
C PHE A 98 8.49 -6.35 -10.20
N ASN A 99 8.94 -6.11 -11.44
CA ASN A 99 8.81 -4.81 -12.09
C ASN A 99 7.36 -4.32 -12.11
N TRP A 100 7.16 -3.02 -12.01
CA TRP A 100 5.83 -2.45 -12.11
C TRP A 100 5.40 -2.30 -13.56
N ALA A 101 4.24 -2.86 -13.87
CA ALA A 101 3.45 -2.43 -15.01
C ALA A 101 2.59 -1.24 -14.62
N VAL A 102 3.03 -0.08 -15.06
CA VAL A 102 2.27 1.16 -14.91
C VAL A 102 0.98 1.03 -15.68
N SER A 103 -0.13 1.02 -14.95
CA SER A 103 -1.41 0.60 -15.47
C SER A 103 -2.51 1.62 -15.15
N ALA A 104 -3.48 1.71 -16.06
CA ALA A 104 -4.71 2.47 -15.86
C ALA A 104 -5.92 1.54 -15.88
N ALA A 105 -6.86 1.78 -14.98
CA ALA A 105 -8.15 1.09 -14.94
C ALA A 105 -9.27 2.10 -14.65
N PRO A 106 -10.54 1.78 -14.98
CA PRO A 106 -11.68 2.64 -14.62
C PRO A 106 -11.71 2.92 -13.10
N GLN A 107 -11.71 4.20 -12.73
CA GLN A 107 -11.52 4.66 -11.34
C GLN A 107 -12.84 4.92 -10.60
N ASP A 108 -13.93 5.19 -11.33
CA ASP A 108 -15.15 5.71 -10.73
C ASP A 108 -16.29 4.70 -10.83
N GLN A 109 -16.61 4.11 -9.68
CA GLN A 109 -17.84 3.35 -9.51
C GLN A 109 -18.50 3.77 -8.21
N LEU A 110 -19.80 4.05 -8.29
CA LEU A 110 -20.61 4.21 -7.09
C LEU A 110 -20.58 2.89 -6.32
N PRO A 111 -20.65 2.93 -4.97
CA PRO A 111 -20.77 1.70 -4.19
C PRO A 111 -21.90 0.76 -4.64
N SER A 112 -22.96 1.30 -5.24
CA SER A 112 -24.08 0.55 -5.82
C SER A 112 -23.77 -0.11 -7.16
N SER A 113 -22.80 0.41 -7.93
CA SER A 113 -22.42 -0.08 -9.26
C SER A 113 -20.99 -0.65 -9.31
N TYR A 114 -20.37 -0.85 -8.15
CA TYR A 114 -19.00 -1.38 -8.05
C TYR A 114 -18.90 -2.80 -8.62
N ASP A 115 -17.98 -2.96 -9.56
CA ASP A 115 -17.64 -4.19 -10.23
C ASP A 115 -16.17 -4.50 -9.96
N VAL A 116 -15.96 -5.43 -9.02
CA VAL A 116 -14.64 -5.90 -8.57
C VAL A 116 -13.79 -6.48 -9.72
N THR A 117 -14.38 -6.80 -10.87
CA THR A 117 -13.69 -7.35 -12.03
C THR A 117 -13.06 -6.29 -12.92
N LEU A 118 -13.58 -5.05 -12.93
CA LEU A 118 -13.11 -4.03 -13.87
C LEU A 118 -11.62 -3.71 -13.74
N PRO A 119 -11.03 -3.61 -12.53
CA PRO A 119 -9.61 -3.32 -12.40
C PRO A 119 -8.73 -4.34 -13.12
N LEU A 120 -9.14 -5.60 -13.18
CA LEU A 120 -8.40 -6.67 -13.85
C LEU A 120 -8.84 -6.90 -15.30
N LYS A 121 -10.12 -6.72 -15.61
CA LYS A 121 -10.70 -6.97 -16.94
C LYS A 121 -10.35 -5.89 -17.96
N ASN A 122 -10.26 -4.64 -17.51
CA ASN A 122 -10.06 -3.47 -18.36
C ASN A 122 -8.75 -2.74 -18.03
N VAL A 123 -7.77 -3.45 -17.45
CA VAL A 123 -6.45 -2.86 -17.21
C VAL A 123 -5.76 -2.57 -18.53
N LEU A 124 -5.22 -1.36 -18.65
CA LEU A 124 -4.38 -0.95 -19.76
C LEU A 124 -2.97 -0.73 -19.22
N VAL A 125 -2.03 -1.56 -19.67
CA VAL A 125 -0.63 -1.42 -19.29
C VAL A 125 0.06 -0.46 -20.26
N LYS A 126 0.57 0.63 -19.73
CA LYS A 126 1.25 1.67 -20.52
C LYS A 126 2.71 1.31 -20.75
N GLU A 127 3.39 0.88 -19.69
CA GLU A 127 4.80 0.52 -19.72
C GLU A 127 5.13 -0.42 -18.55
N VAL A 128 6.27 -1.11 -18.65
CA VAL A 128 6.86 -1.89 -17.56
C VAL A 128 8.20 -1.24 -17.19
N ILE A 129 8.31 -0.75 -15.97
CA ILE A 129 9.50 -0.02 -15.49
C ILE A 129 10.39 -0.90 -14.61
N GLY A 130 11.70 -0.68 -14.65
CA GLY A 130 12.72 -1.47 -13.95
C GLY A 130 12.78 -1.29 -12.42
N PHE A 131 11.73 -0.75 -11.81
CA PHE A 131 11.52 -0.67 -10.36
C PHE A 131 10.20 -1.34 -10.03
N GLY A 132 10.05 -1.87 -8.81
CA GLY A 132 9.00 -2.84 -8.58
C GLY A 132 8.59 -3.08 -7.14
N THR A 133 7.78 -4.12 -6.99
CA THR A 133 7.34 -4.66 -5.71
C THR A 133 8.31 -5.77 -5.30
N PRO A 134 8.99 -5.67 -4.16
CA PRO A 134 9.88 -6.73 -3.71
C PRO A 134 9.11 -7.86 -3.01
N VAL A 135 9.52 -9.09 -3.30
CA VAL A 135 9.18 -10.29 -2.54
C VAL A 135 10.44 -10.78 -1.87
N VAL A 136 10.47 -10.81 -0.55
CA VAL A 136 11.65 -11.22 0.23
C VAL A 136 11.47 -12.61 0.81
N ILE A 137 12.58 -13.30 0.98
CA ILE A 137 12.67 -14.51 1.79
C ILE A 137 13.12 -14.06 3.18
N PRO A 138 12.24 -14.03 4.20
CA PRO A 138 12.51 -13.30 5.44
C PRO A 138 13.76 -13.77 6.19
N GLN A 139 14.08 -15.06 6.08
CA GLN A 139 15.28 -15.67 6.66
C GLN A 139 16.59 -15.25 5.99
N LYS A 140 16.52 -14.64 4.79
CA LYS A 140 17.68 -14.29 3.95
C LYS A 140 17.94 -12.78 3.83
N VAL A 141 17.14 -11.95 4.52
CA VAL A 141 17.30 -10.50 4.56
C VAL A 141 17.34 -10.01 6.01
N ASN A 142 18.07 -8.93 6.27
CA ASN A 142 18.19 -8.36 7.62
C ASN A 142 17.26 -7.15 7.82
N LYS A 143 16.75 -6.55 6.74
CA LYS A 143 15.91 -5.34 6.76
C LYS A 143 14.88 -5.38 5.64
N ALA A 144 13.74 -4.74 5.86
CA ALA A 144 12.74 -4.53 4.82
C ALA A 144 13.15 -3.35 3.93
N PHE A 145 12.67 -3.37 2.69
CA PHE A 145 12.90 -2.31 1.72
C PHE A 145 11.74 -2.21 0.75
N ASP A 146 11.60 -1.01 0.21
CA ASP A 146 10.59 -0.65 -0.76
C ASP A 146 11.31 -0.49 -2.11
N HIS A 147 10.91 -1.30 -3.09
CA HIS A 147 11.47 -1.35 -4.45
C HIS A 147 12.84 -2.02 -4.59
N PHE A 148 13.90 -1.45 -4.03
CA PHE A 148 15.27 -1.94 -4.22
C PHE A 148 16.04 -1.98 -2.90
N PRO A 149 16.80 -3.05 -2.62
CA PRO A 149 17.62 -3.13 -1.43
C PRO A 149 18.88 -2.28 -1.58
N MET A 150 19.22 -1.48 -0.57
CA MET A 150 20.62 -1.02 -0.47
C MET A 150 21.52 -2.23 -0.27
N ASN A 151 22.70 -2.26 -0.90
CA ASN A 151 23.59 -3.44 -0.96
C ASN A 151 23.89 -4.10 0.41
N ASN A 152 23.79 -3.36 1.52
CA ASN A 152 24.02 -3.82 2.89
C ASN A 152 22.78 -4.43 3.59
N TRP A 153 21.64 -4.55 2.91
CA TRP A 153 20.36 -5.02 3.51
C TRP A 153 20.07 -6.50 3.24
N ILE A 154 20.91 -7.15 2.44
CA ILE A 154 20.87 -8.59 2.19
C ILE A 154 22.06 -9.21 2.93
N TYR A 155 21.89 -10.41 3.50
CA TYR A 155 23.06 -11.09 4.07
C TYR A 155 24.09 -11.34 2.98
N ASP A 156 25.37 -11.19 3.30
CA ASP A 156 26.51 -11.19 2.34
C ASP A 156 26.53 -12.36 1.34
N GLN A 157 25.80 -13.44 1.61
CA GLN A 157 25.72 -14.64 0.77
C GLN A 157 24.48 -14.71 -0.16
N HIS A 158 23.53 -13.78 -0.01
CA HIS A 158 22.27 -13.78 -0.74
C HIS A 158 22.20 -12.63 -1.74
N GLN A 159 21.36 -12.80 -2.76
CA GLN A 159 21.25 -11.87 -3.89
C GLN A 159 19.85 -11.26 -4.00
N HIS A 160 19.81 -10.02 -4.49
CA HIS A 160 18.59 -9.44 -5.03
C HIS A 160 18.45 -9.84 -6.50
N VAL A 161 17.32 -10.40 -6.88
CA VAL A 161 17.08 -10.84 -8.26
C VAL A 161 16.01 -9.96 -8.90
N PRO A 162 16.39 -8.98 -9.75
CA PRO A 162 15.43 -8.25 -10.56
C PRO A 162 14.87 -9.17 -11.64
N LEU A 163 13.54 -9.31 -11.70
CA LEU A 163 12.88 -10.12 -12.72
C LEU A 163 12.71 -9.30 -14.01
N ASP A 164 12.95 -9.93 -15.14
CA ASP A 164 12.66 -9.34 -16.46
C ASP A 164 11.14 -9.24 -16.68
N ARG A 165 10.72 -8.30 -17.55
CA ARG A 165 9.32 -8.12 -17.96
C ARG A 165 8.64 -9.38 -18.52
N ASN A 166 9.41 -10.32 -19.06
CA ASN A 166 8.94 -11.59 -19.59
C ASN A 166 8.83 -12.69 -18.50
N GLN A 167 9.46 -12.47 -17.34
CA GLN A 167 9.40 -13.40 -16.21
C GLN A 167 8.17 -13.11 -15.35
N SER A 168 8.06 -11.91 -14.77
CA SER A 168 6.89 -11.53 -13.97
C SER A 168 6.88 -10.03 -13.67
N TRP A 169 5.70 -9.49 -13.33
CA TRP A 169 5.51 -8.10 -12.94
C TRP A 169 4.25 -7.90 -12.12
N VAL A 170 4.19 -6.76 -11.44
CA VAL A 170 3.06 -6.31 -10.62
C VAL A 170 2.28 -5.25 -11.38
N VAL A 171 0.95 -5.37 -11.38
CA VAL A 171 0.07 -4.31 -11.88
C VAL A 171 0.09 -3.16 -10.88
N LYS A 172 0.66 -2.02 -11.26
CA LYS A 172 0.64 -0.78 -10.47
C LYS A 172 -0.38 0.18 -11.05
N TYR A 173 -1.49 0.39 -10.34
CA TYR A 173 -2.52 1.32 -10.76
C TYR A 173 -2.08 2.75 -10.49
N ILE A 174 -1.89 3.52 -11.56
CA ILE A 174 -1.68 4.97 -11.50
C ILE A 174 -2.97 5.66 -11.93
N PHE A 175 -3.51 6.49 -11.05
CA PHE A 175 -4.57 7.44 -11.37
C PHE A 175 -3.92 8.79 -11.73
N PRO A 176 -4.39 9.55 -12.74
CA PRO A 176 -5.64 9.46 -13.50
C PRO A 176 -5.44 9.26 -15.03
N VAL A 177 -6.57 9.08 -15.73
CA VAL A 177 -6.76 8.88 -17.19
C VAL A 177 -6.72 7.41 -17.66
N TYR A 178 -7.82 6.71 -17.38
CA TYR A 178 -8.28 5.63 -18.24
C TYR A 178 -8.80 6.24 -19.55
N ASN A 179 -8.07 6.08 -20.65
CA ASN A 179 -8.52 6.44 -21.99
C ASN A 179 -8.67 5.15 -22.81
N PRO A 180 -9.91 4.70 -23.11
CA PRO A 180 -10.18 3.51 -23.92
C PRO A 180 -9.47 3.52 -25.28
N ALA A 181 -9.21 4.70 -25.86
CA ALA A 181 -8.50 4.83 -27.14
C ALA A 181 -7.06 4.30 -27.08
N LEU A 182 -6.47 4.18 -25.88
CA LEU A 182 -5.12 3.66 -25.70
C LEU A 182 -5.05 2.12 -25.69
N ARG A 183 -6.20 1.41 -25.79
CA ARG A 183 -6.24 -0.07 -25.81
C ARG A 183 -5.31 -0.67 -26.87
N ASN A 184 -5.29 -0.09 -28.05
CA ASN A 184 -4.54 -0.64 -29.19
C ASN A 184 -3.02 -0.43 -29.09
N ILE A 185 -2.57 0.44 -28.17
CA ILE A 185 -1.14 0.70 -27.92
C ILE A 185 -0.69 0.22 -26.54
N SER A 186 -1.60 -0.40 -25.79
CA SER A 186 -1.31 -0.93 -24.45
C SER A 186 -0.66 -2.32 -24.55
N ILE A 187 0.23 -2.60 -23.59
CA ILE A 187 0.85 -3.92 -23.45
C ILE A 187 -0.24 -4.89 -22.93
N PRO A 188 -0.42 -6.07 -23.55
CA PRO A 188 -1.34 -7.07 -23.04
C PRO A 188 -0.96 -7.52 -21.63
N LEU A 189 -1.96 -7.69 -20.76
CA LEU A 189 -1.77 -8.34 -19.47
C LEU A 189 -1.44 -9.82 -19.70
N TYR A 190 -0.35 -10.34 -19.11
CA TYR A 190 -0.02 -11.78 -19.22
C TYR A 190 -0.99 -12.69 -18.47
N PHE A 191 -1.89 -12.12 -17.66
CA PHE A 191 -2.91 -12.87 -16.94
C PHE A 191 -4.00 -13.34 -17.90
N GLN A 192 -4.05 -14.64 -18.12
CA GLN A 192 -5.08 -15.33 -18.90
C GLN A 192 -5.99 -16.10 -17.94
N PRO A 193 -7.05 -15.48 -17.41
CA PRO A 193 -7.92 -16.15 -16.45
C PRO A 193 -8.68 -17.31 -17.10
N PRO A 194 -8.95 -18.41 -16.37
CA PRO A 194 -9.77 -19.49 -16.87
C PRO A 194 -11.21 -19.02 -17.15
N THR A 195 -11.91 -19.74 -18.05
CA THR A 195 -13.31 -19.45 -18.36
C THR A 195 -14.16 -19.41 -17.08
N GLY A 196 -14.98 -18.37 -16.96
CA GLY A 196 -15.85 -18.16 -15.78
C GLY A 196 -15.17 -17.53 -14.56
N PHE A 197 -13.86 -17.25 -14.61
CA PHE A 197 -13.13 -16.60 -13.50
C PHE A 197 -13.79 -15.30 -13.04
N TYR A 198 -14.03 -14.36 -13.96
CA TYR A 198 -14.64 -13.07 -13.62
C TYR A 198 -16.08 -13.22 -13.11
N PHE A 199 -16.84 -14.17 -13.66
CA PHE A 199 -18.19 -14.47 -13.21
C PHE A 199 -18.18 -14.96 -11.75
N LYS A 200 -17.31 -15.94 -11.45
CA LYS A 200 -17.14 -16.46 -10.09
C LYS A 200 -16.69 -15.37 -9.12
N MET A 201 -15.70 -14.55 -9.51
CA MET A 201 -15.22 -13.45 -8.68
C MET A 201 -16.33 -12.44 -8.35
N MET A 202 -17.14 -12.06 -9.35
CA MET A 202 -18.28 -11.17 -9.15
C MET A 202 -19.37 -11.81 -8.28
N GLN A 203 -19.66 -13.09 -8.49
CA GLN A 203 -20.64 -13.83 -7.68
C GLN A 203 -20.20 -13.91 -6.21
N ASP A 204 -18.93 -14.25 -5.96
CA ASP A 204 -18.36 -14.32 -4.62
C ASP A 204 -18.37 -12.96 -3.93
N PHE A 205 -18.04 -11.89 -4.67
CA PHE A 205 -18.12 -10.52 -4.16
C PHE A 205 -19.55 -10.17 -3.74
N LYS A 206 -20.54 -10.37 -4.62
CA LYS A 206 -21.95 -10.10 -4.32
C LYS A 206 -22.45 -10.91 -3.12
N LEU A 207 -22.08 -12.18 -3.03
CA LEU A 207 -22.43 -13.05 -1.90
C LEU A 207 -21.82 -12.54 -0.58
N LYS A 208 -20.54 -12.15 -0.59
CA LYS A 208 -19.86 -11.59 0.60
C LYS A 208 -20.49 -10.27 1.02
N VAL A 209 -20.78 -9.37 0.07
CA VAL A 209 -21.44 -8.09 0.33
C VAL A 209 -22.83 -8.31 0.92
N LYS A 210 -23.65 -9.21 0.33
CA LYS A 210 -25.00 -9.54 0.82
C LYS A 210 -24.98 -10.14 2.22
N LYS A 211 -24.06 -11.05 2.50
CA LYS A 211 -23.90 -11.67 3.83
C LYS A 211 -23.42 -10.70 4.91
N ARG A 212 -22.88 -9.54 4.52
CA ARG A 212 -22.21 -8.59 5.42
C ARG A 212 -22.83 -7.20 5.31
N ALA A 213 -24.11 -7.09 5.68
CA ALA A 213 -24.85 -5.83 5.63
C ALA A 213 -24.09 -4.66 6.31
N ARG A 214 -23.41 -4.91 7.45
CA ARG A 214 -22.58 -3.89 8.13
C ARG A 214 -21.41 -3.39 7.28
N VAL A 215 -20.65 -4.29 6.66
CA VAL A 215 -19.53 -3.92 5.76
C VAL A 215 -20.07 -3.15 4.55
N TYR A 216 -21.18 -3.62 3.99
CA TYR A 216 -21.81 -2.94 2.86
C TYR A 216 -22.32 -1.54 3.21
N ASN A 217 -22.87 -1.34 4.42
CA ASN A 217 -23.32 -0.03 4.87
C ASN A 217 -22.14 0.95 4.99
N HIS A 218 -21.00 0.54 5.55
CA HIS A 218 -19.79 1.37 5.58
C HIS A 218 -19.23 1.65 4.18
N PHE A 219 -19.30 0.67 3.28
CA PHE A 219 -18.90 0.85 1.88
C PHE A 219 -19.80 1.86 1.16
N LYS A 220 -21.12 1.77 1.37
CA LYS A 220 -22.10 2.72 0.84
C LYS A 220 -21.96 4.13 1.41
N SER A 221 -21.46 4.26 2.63
CA SER A 221 -21.21 5.55 3.28
C SER A 221 -19.85 6.15 2.93
N LEU A 222 -19.09 5.56 2.00
CA LEU A 222 -17.89 6.20 1.46
C LEU A 222 -18.31 7.43 0.64
N PRO A 223 -17.56 8.54 0.74
CA PRO A 223 -17.89 9.76 0.01
C PRO A 223 -17.85 9.50 -1.50
N GLN A 224 -18.87 9.97 -2.20
CA GLN A 224 -18.94 9.87 -3.67
C GLN A 224 -18.02 10.89 -4.34
N HIS A 225 -17.72 12.00 -3.66
CA HIS A 225 -16.84 13.06 -4.14
C HIS A 225 -15.54 13.10 -3.34
N LYS A 226 -14.43 13.12 -4.07
CA LYS A 226 -13.09 13.19 -3.47
C LYS A 226 -12.59 14.64 -3.48
N HIS A 227 -13.13 15.46 -2.58
CA HIS A 227 -12.93 16.91 -2.56
C HIS A 227 -11.45 17.35 -2.64
N PHE A 228 -10.56 16.65 -1.95
CA PHE A 228 -9.15 17.03 -1.87
C PHE A 228 -8.27 16.41 -2.98
N GLN A 229 -8.70 15.32 -3.62
CA GLN A 229 -7.85 14.59 -4.58
C GLN A 229 -7.44 15.48 -5.78
N PRO A 230 -8.34 16.22 -6.46
CA PRO A 230 -7.93 17.06 -7.58
C PRO A 230 -6.93 18.15 -7.21
N GLN A 231 -7.05 18.71 -5.99
CA GLN A 231 -6.18 19.77 -5.50
C GLN A 231 -4.78 19.22 -5.17
N MET A 232 -4.73 18.06 -4.52
CA MET A 232 -3.47 17.37 -4.22
C MET A 232 -2.77 16.89 -5.50
N GLU A 233 -3.50 16.27 -6.44
CA GLU A 233 -2.92 15.73 -7.68
C GLU A 233 -2.20 16.78 -8.52
N ALA A 234 -2.78 17.97 -8.68
CA ALA A 234 -2.16 19.05 -9.43
C ALA A 234 -0.83 19.48 -8.82
N CYS A 235 -0.79 19.61 -7.49
CA CYS A 235 0.44 19.94 -6.77
C CYS A 235 1.46 18.79 -6.83
N LEU A 236 1.03 17.54 -6.60
CA LEU A 236 1.90 16.38 -6.61
C LEU A 236 2.57 16.20 -7.97
N ARG A 237 1.84 16.45 -9.06
CA ARG A 237 2.40 16.45 -10.42
C ARG A 237 3.52 17.48 -10.58
N ILE A 238 3.33 18.70 -10.06
CA ILE A 238 4.37 19.74 -10.09
C ILE A 238 5.59 19.33 -9.26
N GLN A 239 5.36 18.74 -8.08
CA GLN A 239 6.46 18.29 -7.23
C GLN A 239 7.22 17.11 -7.84
N GLN A 240 6.54 16.16 -8.45
CA GLN A 240 7.17 15.05 -9.18
C GLN A 240 8.07 15.54 -10.33
N LEU A 241 7.67 16.60 -11.04
CA LEU A 241 8.49 17.23 -12.07
C LEU A 241 9.73 17.94 -11.51
N ARG A 242 9.69 18.34 -10.24
CA ARG A 242 10.79 19.06 -9.55
C ARG A 242 11.67 18.15 -8.70
N SER A 243 11.17 16.98 -8.32
CA SER A 243 11.90 16.01 -7.52
C SER A 243 13.00 15.35 -8.34
N VAL A 244 14.09 14.99 -7.69
CA VAL A 244 15.07 14.05 -8.24
C VAL A 244 14.32 12.77 -8.61
N PRO A 245 14.57 12.19 -9.80
CA PRO A 245 13.99 10.91 -10.17
C PRO A 245 14.08 9.92 -9.00
N TYR A 246 12.97 9.22 -8.73
CA TYR A 246 12.90 8.17 -7.71
C TYR A 246 12.92 8.62 -6.24
N THR A 247 12.68 9.91 -5.94
CA THR A 247 12.40 10.34 -4.57
C THR A 247 10.89 10.39 -4.30
N CYS A 248 10.46 9.83 -3.16
CA CYS A 248 9.08 9.93 -2.71
C CYS A 248 8.78 11.40 -2.38
N VAL A 249 7.80 11.96 -3.08
CA VAL A 249 7.36 13.33 -2.88
C VAL A 249 6.56 13.39 -1.59
N ASN A 250 7.01 14.21 -0.63
CA ASN A 250 6.25 14.43 0.59
C ASN A 250 4.95 15.20 0.28
N GLN A 251 3.79 14.61 0.58
CA GLN A 251 2.48 15.16 0.24
C GLN A 251 2.09 16.38 1.08
N ARG A 252 2.78 16.65 2.20
CA ARG A 252 2.48 17.77 3.11
C ARG A 252 2.49 19.12 2.39
N LYS A 253 3.43 19.32 1.47
CA LYS A 253 3.52 20.55 0.67
C LYS A 253 2.39 20.69 -0.35
N CYS A 254 1.61 19.64 -0.56
CA CYS A 254 0.44 19.59 -1.42
C CYS A 254 -0.87 19.50 -0.66
N LEU A 255 -0.85 19.63 0.67
CA LEU A 255 -2.09 19.67 1.43
C LEU A 255 -2.90 20.88 1.00
N PRO A 256 -4.18 20.68 0.64
CA PRO A 256 -5.05 21.77 0.26
C PRO A 256 -5.23 22.71 1.45
N LYS A 257 -5.34 24.02 1.19
CA LYS A 257 -5.71 24.97 2.25
C LYS A 257 -7.12 24.59 2.72
N PHE A 258 -7.24 24.28 4.01
CA PHE A 258 -8.55 24.07 4.61
C PHE A 258 -9.34 25.37 4.53
N SER A 259 -10.53 25.34 3.93
CA SER A 259 -11.47 26.45 4.07
C SER A 259 -11.89 26.53 5.54
N GLU A 260 -12.05 27.75 6.06
CA GLU A 260 -12.66 27.98 7.38
C GLU A 260 -14.06 27.34 7.49
N ASP A 261 -14.68 27.01 6.34
CA ASP A 261 -15.98 26.33 6.27
C ASP A 261 -15.93 24.82 6.57
N ILE A 262 -14.74 24.20 6.66
CA ILE A 262 -14.61 22.79 7.05
C ILE A 262 -14.73 22.71 8.57
N ARG A 263 -15.97 22.60 9.03
CA ARG A 263 -16.33 22.63 10.45
C ARG A 263 -16.11 21.32 11.20
N GLU A 264 -15.79 20.23 10.51
CA GLU A 264 -15.64 18.91 11.14
C GLU A 264 -14.59 18.05 10.43
N CYS A 265 -13.72 17.43 11.22
CA CYS A 265 -12.88 16.33 10.76
C CYS A 265 -12.74 15.24 11.80
N THR A 266 -12.25 14.09 11.33
CA THR A 266 -11.90 12.97 12.18
C THR A 266 -10.38 12.91 12.29
N VAL A 267 -9.84 13.12 13.49
CA VAL A 267 -8.43 12.93 13.81
C VAL A 267 -8.25 11.66 14.63
N LEU A 268 -7.17 10.94 14.36
CA LEU A 268 -6.73 9.83 15.17
C LEU A 268 -5.84 10.38 16.29
N LYS A 269 -6.30 10.34 17.53
CA LYS A 269 -5.47 10.68 18.69
C LYS A 269 -4.92 9.39 19.29
N ARG A 270 -3.60 9.39 19.53
CA ARG A 270 -2.94 8.30 20.24
C ARG A 270 -2.59 8.73 21.65
N ARG A 271 -2.89 7.87 22.62
CA ARG A 271 -2.44 8.06 24.00
C ARG A 271 -1.09 7.40 24.18
N PHE A 272 -0.13 8.10 24.76
CA PHE A 272 1.18 7.54 25.10
C PHE A 272 1.32 7.44 26.61
N ASN A 273 1.82 6.30 27.07
CA ASN A 273 2.37 6.15 28.41
C ASN A 273 3.87 6.44 28.33
N TYR A 274 4.34 7.29 29.23
CA TYR A 274 5.74 7.66 29.37
C TYR A 274 6.31 7.03 30.64
N ALA A 275 7.46 6.39 30.50
CA ALA A 275 8.25 5.89 31.63
C ALA A 275 9.70 6.39 31.52
N ASP A 276 10.20 6.94 32.62
CA ASP A 276 11.57 7.43 32.76
C ASP A 276 12.38 6.43 33.60
N PHE A 277 13.54 6.00 33.08
CA PHE A 277 14.44 5.06 33.75
C PHE A 277 15.76 5.70 34.16
N GLY A 278 15.85 7.04 34.16
CA GLY A 278 17.07 7.80 34.41
C GLY A 278 18.12 7.61 33.30
N ALA A 279 19.25 8.31 33.44
CA ALA A 279 20.35 8.30 32.46
C ALA A 279 19.90 8.62 31.01
N ASN A 280 18.94 9.54 30.85
CA ASN A 280 18.32 9.91 29.57
C ASN A 280 17.68 8.72 28.82
N ARG A 281 17.20 7.69 29.53
CA ARG A 281 16.46 6.57 28.94
C ARG A 281 14.97 6.73 29.18
N HIS A 282 14.25 6.96 28.10
CA HIS A 282 12.81 7.16 28.09
C HIS A 282 12.15 6.04 27.29
N ILE A 283 11.09 5.44 27.84
CA ILE A 283 10.21 4.53 27.09
C ILE A 283 8.89 5.24 26.87
N TYR A 284 8.49 5.30 25.61
CA TYR A 284 7.15 5.69 25.19
C TYR A 284 6.43 4.42 24.73
N SER A 285 5.26 4.15 25.29
CA SER A 285 4.40 3.05 24.83
C SER A 285 3.03 3.59 24.45
N SER A 286 2.48 3.12 23.33
CA SER A 286 1.12 3.47 22.92
C SER A 286 0.11 2.78 23.86
N GLY A 287 -0.77 3.55 24.48
CA GLY A 287 -1.84 3.07 25.35
C GLY A 287 -3.19 2.85 24.63
N GLY A 288 -3.26 3.20 23.34
CA GLY A 288 -4.45 3.02 22.51
C GLY A 288 -4.75 4.22 21.61
N ASP A 289 -5.57 3.94 20.59
CA ASP A 289 -5.97 4.88 19.54
C ASP A 289 -7.46 5.18 19.62
N GLU A 290 -7.82 6.46 19.52
CA GLU A 290 -9.21 6.91 19.53
C GLU A 290 -9.43 7.92 18.40
N PHE A 291 -10.48 7.70 17.60
CA PHE A 291 -10.90 8.68 16.59
C PHE A 291 -11.77 9.74 17.27
N HIS A 292 -11.35 11.00 17.20
CA HIS A 292 -12.12 12.14 17.67
C HIS A 292 -12.69 12.91 16.50
N HIS A 293 -13.96 13.31 16.64
CA HIS A 293 -14.55 14.33 15.77
C HIS A 293 -14.17 15.69 16.35
N GLU A 294 -13.40 16.47 15.58
CA GLU A 294 -12.96 17.80 15.96
C GLU A 294 -13.65 18.84 15.09
N HIS A 295 -13.97 19.98 15.71
CA HIS A 295 -14.63 21.10 15.04
C HIS A 295 -13.69 21.94 14.16
N SER A 296 -12.39 21.65 14.17
CA SER A 296 -11.40 22.30 13.34
C SER A 296 -10.17 21.41 13.16
N CYS A 297 -9.66 21.38 11.93
CA CYS A 297 -8.44 20.64 11.56
C CYS A 297 -7.24 21.57 11.43
N LEU A 298 -7.35 22.84 11.82
CA LEU A 298 -6.28 23.84 11.72
C LEU A 298 -5.10 23.57 12.65
N ILE A 299 -5.16 22.50 13.43
CA ILE A 299 -4.13 22.12 14.39
C ILE A 299 -3.70 20.70 14.00
N TYR A 300 -2.65 20.59 13.17
CA TYR A 300 -1.58 19.56 13.17
C TYR A 300 -0.64 19.81 11.98
#